data_AF-A0A971G6U9-F1
#
_entry.id   AF-A0A971G6U9-F1
#
_cell.length_a   1.000
_cell.length_b   1.000
_cell.length_c   1.000
_cell.angle_alpha   90.00
_cell.angle_beta   90.00
_cell.angle_gamma   90.00
#
_symmetry.space_group_name_H-M   'P 1'
#
loop_
_entity.id
_entity.type
_entity.pdbx_description
1 polymer ?
#
loop_
_entity_poly.entity_id
_entity_poly.type
_entity_poly.pdbx_seq_one_letter_code
_entity_poly.pdbx_strand_id
1 'polypeptide(L)' 'MNILELHDVSYTYPSGTEALKEVSFSIEEGSSVALLGSNGAGKST' A
#
# COMPACT_ATOMS: atom_id res chain seq x y z
N MET A 1 -14.33 7.68 -11.21
CA MET A 1 -13.06 7.51 -11.94
C MET A 1 -12.00 7.24 -10.88
N ASN A 2 -11.17 6.23 -11.05
CA ASN A 2 -10.14 5.91 -10.05
C ASN A 2 -8.92 6.80 -10.30
N ILE A 3 -8.41 7.44 -9.25
CA ILE A 3 -7.20 8.28 -9.33
C ILE A 3 -5.94 7.48 -8.99
N LEU A 4 -6.11 6.35 -8.29
CA LEU A 4 -5.04 5.42 -7.95
C LEU A 4 -5.58 3.99 -7.97
N GLU A 5 -4.81 3.06 -8.52
CA GLU A 5 -5.04 1.62 -8.44
C GLU A 5 -3.71 0.90 -8.21
N LEU A 6 -3.73 -0.06 -7.28
CA LEU A 6 -2.66 -1.02 -7.06
C LEU A 6 -3.23 -2.42 -7.32
N HIS A 7 -2.44 -3.22 -8.03
CA HIS A 7 -2.76 -4.60 -8.37
C HIS A 7 -1.59 -5.49 -7.95
N ASP A 8 -1.84 -6.34 -6.95
CA ASP A 8 -0.96 -7.37 -6.39
C ASP A 8 0.46 -6.87 -6.06
N VAL A 9 0.55 -5.65 -5.53
CA VAL A 9 1.82 -4.99 -5.27
C VAL A 9 2.52 -5.65 -4.09
N SER A 10 3.75 -6.10 -4.33
CA SER A 10 4.63 -6.68 -3.31
C SER A 10 5.96 -5.95 -3.30
N TYR A 11 6.54 -5.76 -2.11
CA TYR A 11 7.83 -5.11 -1.97
C TYR A 11 8.59 -5.67 -0.77
N THR A 12 9.85 -6.02 -1.01
CA THR A 12 10.80 -6.49 0.01
C THR A 12 12.02 -5.59 0.01
N TYR A 13 12.37 -5.04 1.18
CA TYR A 13 13.59 -4.25 1.34
C TYR A 13 14.84 -5.13 1.17
N PRO A 14 16.01 -4.53 0.86
CA PRO A 14 17.28 -5.27 0.78
C PRO A 14 17.65 -6.04 2.07
N SER A 15 17.10 -5.63 3.23
CA SER A 15 17.24 -6.34 4.50
C SER A 15 16.51 -7.69 4.55
N GLY A 16 15.70 -8.01 3.54
CA GLY A 16 14.82 -9.18 3.52
C GLY A 16 13.46 -8.96 4.19
N THR A 17 13.17 -7.74 4.66
CA THR A 17 11.87 -7.40 5.24
C THR A 17 10.83 -7.25 4.13
N GLU A 18 9.87 -8.17 4.07
CA GLU A 18 8.67 -8.06 3.21
C GLU A 18 7.74 -6.98 3.80
N ALA A 19 7.71 -5.82 3.16
CA ALA A 19 6.97 -4.65 3.64
C ALA A 19 5.57 -4.56 3.04
N LEU A 20 5.40 -4.98 1.78
CA LEU A 20 4.11 -5.13 1.12
C LEU A 20 4.02 -6.55 0.57
N LYS A 21 2.85 -7.18 0.72
CA LYS A 21 2.58 -8.54 0.25
C LYS A 21 1.24 -8.57 -0.46
N GLU A 22 1.28 -8.71 -1.78
CA GLU A 22 0.12 -8.87 -2.66
C GLU A 22 -1.00 -7.85 -2.38
N VAL A 23 -0.62 -6.58 -2.23
CA VAL A 23 -1.56 -5.50 -1.86
C VAL A 23 -2.29 -5.00 -3.09
N SER A 24 -3.63 -5.11 -3.05
CA SER A 24 -4.54 -4.62 -4.09
C SER A 24 -5.56 -3.66 -3.50
N PHE A 25 -5.62 -2.42 -4.00
CA PHE A 25 -6.64 -1.43 -3.64
C PHE A 25 -6.78 -0.33 -4.70
N SER A 26 -7.92 0.36 -4.67
CA SER A 26 -8.20 1.52 -5.52
C SER A 26 -8.67 2.71 -4.69
N ILE A 27 -8.35 3.92 -5.15
CA ILE A 27 -8.89 5.17 -4.60
C ILE A 27 -9.67 5.87 -5.69
N GLU A 28 -10.93 6.20 -5.38
CA GLU A 28 -11.78 7.00 -6.25
C GLU A 28 -11.39 8.48 -6.19
N GLU A 29 -11.49 9.18 -7.31
CA GLU A 29 -11.29 10.62 -7.38
C GLU A 29 -12.21 11.37 -6.41
N GLY A 30 -11.67 12.36 -5.68
CA GLY A 30 -12.41 13.13 -4.67
C GLY A 30 -12.47 12.48 -3.28
N SER A 31 -11.93 11.27 -3.11
CA SER A 31 -11.88 10.59 -1.82
C SER A 31 -10.84 11.20 -0.87
N SER A 32 -11.12 11.17 0.43
CA SER A 32 -10.12 11.34 1.49
C SER A 32 -9.89 10.00 2.18
N VAL A 33 -8.66 9.48 2.11
CA VAL A 33 -8.30 8.14 2.61
C VAL A 33 -7.20 8.26 3.66
N ALA A 34 -7.27 7.44 4.71
CA ALA A 34 -6.22 7.30 5.72
C ALA A 34 -5.68 5.86 5.72
N LEU A 35 -4.35 5.72 5.69
CA LEU A 35 -3.67 4.45 5.85
C LEU A 35 -3.30 4.25 7.34
N LEU A 36 -3.85 3.21 7.97
CA LEU A 36 -3.67 2.92 9.39
C LEU A 36 -2.94 1.59 9.60
N GLY A 37 -2.27 1.45 10.75
CA GLY A 37 -1.51 0.25 11.12
C GLY A 37 -0.32 0.56 12.03
N SER A 38 0.19 -0.46 12.71
CA SER A 38 1.33 -0.36 13.64
C SER A 38 2.63 0.11 12.95
N ASN A 39 3.61 0.56 13.73
CA ASN A 39 4.93 0.91 13.20
C ASN A 39 5.57 -0.32 12.54
N GLY A 40 6.11 -0.13 11.33
CA GLY A 40 6.68 -1.22 10.52
C GLY A 40 5.67 -1.97 9.64
N ALA A 41 4.37 -1.66 9.68
CA ALA A 41 3.35 -2.35 8.88
C ALA A 41 3.36 -2.02 7.35
N GLY A 42 4.42 -1.40 6.82
CA GLY A 42 4.52 -1.09 5.38
C GLY A 42 3.84 0.20 4.89
N LYS A 43 3.23 1.00 5.78
CA LYS A 43 2.45 2.21 5.38
C LYS A 43 3.22 3.30 4.62
N SER A 44 4.53 3.39 4.82
CA SER A 44 5.39 4.41 4.17
C SER A 44 6.17 3.85 2.97
N THR A 45 5.98 2.56 2.70
CA THR A 45 6.57 1.83 1.59
C THR A 45 5.63 1.91 0.40
#